data_AF-A0A368BM41-F1
#
_entry.id   AF-A0A368BM41-F1
#
_cell.length_a   1.000
_cell.length_b   1.000
_cell.length_c   1.000
_cell.angle_alpha   90.00
_cell.angle_beta   90.00
_cell.angle_gamma   90.00
#
_symmetry.space_group_name_H-M   'P 1'
#
loop_
_entity.id
_entity.type
_entity.pdbx_description
1 polymer ?
#
loop_
_entity_poly.entity_id
_entity_poly.type
_entity_poly.pdbx_seq_one_letter_code
_entity_poly.pdbx_strand_id
1 'polypeptide(L)'
;MVALNSRIPGILFCGIAWALGPEAYGEGVTVEDVENSAGLGLGQKVAVIGEEKKVRTATVNIQEIFRSYHKVAHAEGEINIERARVQKEQNQQAVKLRAMDQVLRELECSLQGLNNSDVRRQDLEREKGVRFHERERWKRQRAVALKASHADINRRMVARMEVLLEEIRSLVRLEAERMGFDLVFDIEGTGSSQVPFLLFARDAHDITPRIIKKLAESAPQGAQR
;
A
#
# COMPACT_ATOMS: atom_id res chain seq x y z
N MET A 1 40.31 -6.82 13.64
CA MET A 1 39.30 -6.87 12.55
C MET A 1 37.94 -6.89 13.19
N VAL A 2 37.26 -5.74 13.22
CA VAL A 2 35.97 -5.52 13.89
C VAL A 2 34.84 -5.96 12.95
N ALA A 3 33.99 -6.87 13.43
CA ALA A 3 32.82 -7.35 12.71
C ALA A 3 31.74 -6.26 12.67
N LEU A 4 31.41 -5.77 11.46
CA LEU A 4 30.37 -4.78 11.24
C LEU A 4 29.01 -5.48 11.21
N ASN A 5 28.35 -5.48 12.36
CA ASN A 5 26.99 -5.98 12.57
C ASN A 5 25.99 -4.97 11.94
N SER A 6 25.58 -5.20 10.68
CA SER A 6 24.56 -4.37 10.02
C SER A 6 23.16 -4.82 10.47
N ARG A 7 22.70 -4.26 11.58
CA ARG A 7 21.27 -4.20 11.92
C ARG A 7 20.64 -3.11 11.05
N ILE A 8 19.96 -3.51 9.98
CA ILE A 8 19.07 -2.62 9.25
C ILE A 8 17.80 -2.49 10.10
N PRO A 9 17.45 -1.30 10.62
CA PRO A 9 16.15 -1.12 11.25
C PRO A 9 15.10 -1.22 10.16
N GLY A 10 14.12 -2.11 10.36
CA GLY A 10 12.93 -2.19 9.52
C GLY A 10 12.22 -0.85 9.57
N ILE A 11 12.33 -0.08 8.48
CA ILE A 11 11.55 1.12 8.30
C ILE A 11 10.12 0.65 8.00
N LEU A 12 9.24 0.77 9.01
CA LEU A 12 7.80 0.82 8.82
C LEU A 12 7.50 1.98 7.86
N PHE A 13 7.34 1.68 6.57
CA PHE A 13 6.72 2.60 5.62
C PHE A 13 5.23 2.23 5.53
N CYS A 14 4.49 2.54 6.61
CA CYS A 14 3.04 2.66 6.52
C CYS A 14 2.71 4.11 6.14
N GLY A 15 3.15 4.49 4.93
CA GLY A 15 2.83 5.77 4.32
C GLY A 15 2.09 5.47 3.04
N ILE A 16 0.76 5.36 3.12
CA ILE A 16 -0.08 5.45 1.93
C ILE A 16 -0.08 6.93 1.51
N ALA A 17 1.04 7.39 0.97
CA ALA A 17 1.12 8.68 0.29
C ALA A 17 0.47 8.48 -1.09
N TRP A 18 -0.83 8.75 -1.15
CA TRP A 18 -1.53 8.98 -2.42
C TRP A 18 -0.89 10.18 -3.11
N ALA A 19 0.05 9.93 -4.01
CA ALA A 19 0.67 10.95 -4.84
C ALA A 19 0.09 10.85 -6.26
N LEU A 20 -1.10 11.40 -6.49
CA LEU A 20 -1.59 11.82 -7.80
C LEU A 20 -2.64 12.95 -7.66
N GLY A 21 -2.24 14.17 -7.99
CA GLY A 21 -3.09 15.33 -8.32
C GLY A 21 -2.27 16.27 -9.22
N PRO A 22 -2.90 16.96 -10.20
CA PRO A 22 -3.21 18.37 -9.95
C PRO A 22 -4.55 18.91 -10.51
N GLU A 23 -4.99 19.99 -9.86
CA GLU A 23 -5.79 21.17 -10.33
C GLU A 23 -7.22 20.96 -10.86
N ALA A 24 -8.27 21.37 -10.15
CA ALA A 24 -8.77 22.74 -9.87
C ALA A 24 -9.52 23.37 -11.04
N TYR A 25 -10.82 23.63 -10.86
CA TYR A 25 -11.51 24.89 -11.19
C TYR A 25 -12.89 24.87 -10.52
N GLY A 26 -13.15 25.87 -9.67
CA GLY A 26 -14.46 26.16 -9.11
C GLY A 26 -15.03 27.44 -9.73
N GLU A 27 -16.35 27.49 -9.86
CA GLU A 27 -17.11 28.73 -10.03
C GLU A 27 -18.06 28.87 -8.84
N GLY A 28 -17.96 30.03 -8.19
CA GLY A 28 -18.80 30.41 -7.06
C GLY A 28 -20.12 31.02 -7.51
N VAL A 29 -21.15 30.87 -6.68
CA VAL A 29 -22.36 31.70 -6.73
C VAL A 29 -22.56 32.27 -5.34
N THR A 30 -22.54 33.59 -5.26
CA THR A 30 -22.93 34.40 -4.10
C THR A 30 -24.45 34.59 -4.12
N VAL A 31 -25.10 34.47 -2.96
CA VAL A 31 -26.48 34.94 -2.78
C VAL A 31 -26.44 36.05 -1.72
N GLU A 32 -26.86 37.24 -2.14
CA GLU A 32 -27.09 38.42 -1.31
C GLU A 32 -28.38 38.26 -0.48
N ASP A 33 -28.34 38.84 0.71
CA ASP A 33 -29.44 38.98 1.67
C ASP A 33 -30.54 39.91 1.14
N VAL A 34 -31.81 39.69 1.52
CA VAL A 34 -32.76 40.77 1.88
C VAL A 34 -33.85 40.20 2.82
N GLU A 35 -33.89 40.75 4.03
CA GLU A 35 -34.97 40.66 5.01
C GLU A 35 -36.25 41.35 4.50
N ASN A 36 -37.43 40.80 4.80
CA ASN A 36 -38.61 41.63 5.02
C ASN A 36 -39.61 41.00 6.01
N SER A 37 -40.37 41.89 6.63
CA SER A 37 -40.86 41.85 7.99
C SER A 37 -42.37 41.55 8.11
N ALA A 38 -42.73 41.17 9.34
CA ALA A 38 -44.03 41.33 10.01
C ALA A 38 -45.23 40.46 9.58
N GLY A 39 -45.74 39.69 10.54
CA GLY A 39 -47.06 39.05 10.47
C GLY A 39 -47.38 38.25 11.74
N LEU A 40 -48.01 38.91 12.72
CA LEU A 40 -48.57 38.32 13.94
C LEU A 40 -49.64 37.27 13.61
N GLY A 41 -49.51 36.09 14.20
CA GLY A 41 -50.53 35.04 14.21
C GLY A 41 -50.36 34.13 15.40
N LEU A 42 -51.16 34.34 16.45
CA LEU A 42 -51.27 33.48 17.62
C LEU A 42 -51.82 32.11 17.19
N GLY A 43 -50.92 31.16 16.95
CA GLY A 43 -51.21 29.75 16.69
C GLY A 43 -50.74 28.89 17.85
N GLN A 44 -51.70 28.29 18.53
CA GLN A 44 -51.59 27.29 19.59
C GLN A 44 -50.44 26.29 19.38
N LYS A 45 -49.39 26.36 20.21
CA LYS A 45 -48.33 25.34 20.27
C LYS A 45 -48.89 24.06 20.89
N VAL A 46 -49.33 23.13 20.04
CA VAL A 46 -49.41 21.72 20.43
C VAL A 46 -47.98 21.21 20.48
N ALA A 47 -47.43 21.08 21.70
CA ALA A 47 -46.16 20.38 21.90
C ALA A 47 -46.40 18.90 21.60
N VAL A 48 -46.09 18.50 20.36
CA VAL A 48 -45.84 17.09 20.05
C VAL A 48 -44.54 16.76 20.80
N ILE A 49 -44.67 16.08 21.94
CA ILE A 49 -43.54 15.41 22.58
C ILE A 49 -43.22 14.21 21.70
N GLY A 50 -42.54 14.46 20.59
CA GLY A 50 -41.80 13.42 19.90
C GLY A 50 -40.61 13.10 20.79
N GLU A 51 -40.44 11.84 21.18
CA GLU A 51 -39.14 11.39 21.65
C GLU A 51 -38.13 11.69 20.53
N GLU A 52 -37.29 12.72 20.71
CA GLU A 52 -36.14 12.92 19.84
C GLU A 52 -35.24 11.70 20.01
N LYS A 53 -35.32 10.79 19.04
CA LYS A 53 -34.49 9.60 19.00
C LYS A 53 -33.04 10.07 18.80
N LYS A 54 -32.31 10.26 19.91
CA LYS A 54 -30.92 10.72 19.91
C LYS A 54 -30.08 9.73 19.11
N VAL A 55 -29.51 10.19 17.99
CA VAL A 55 -28.59 9.41 17.16
C VAL A 55 -27.41 8.95 18.03
N ARG A 56 -27.19 7.64 18.07
CA ARG A 56 -26.11 7.03 18.83
C ARG A 56 -24.87 6.89 17.95
N THR A 57 -23.78 7.52 18.37
CA THR A 57 -22.52 7.54 17.62
C THR A 57 -21.46 6.71 18.31
N ALA A 58 -20.66 5.99 17.52
CA ALA A 58 -19.44 5.32 17.94
C ALA A 58 -18.23 5.80 17.13
N THR A 59 -17.05 5.57 17.69
CA THR A 59 -15.76 5.77 17.03
C THR A 59 -15.01 4.45 16.93
N VAL A 60 -14.17 4.33 15.92
CA VAL A 60 -13.32 3.16 15.71
C VAL A 60 -11.98 3.63 15.16
N ASN A 61 -10.88 2.97 15.53
CA ASN A 61 -9.58 3.15 14.90
C ASN A 61 -9.31 1.95 13.97
N ILE A 62 -9.61 2.11 12.69
CA ILE A 62 -9.42 1.01 11.72
C ILE A 62 -7.93 0.69 11.57
N GLN A 63 -7.06 1.70 11.62
CA GLN A 63 -5.61 1.51 11.50
C GLN A 63 -5.05 0.67 12.66
N GLU A 64 -5.49 0.92 13.89
CA GLU A 64 -5.10 0.12 15.06
C GLU A 64 -5.62 -1.32 14.97
N ILE A 65 -6.88 -1.49 14.57
CA ILE A 65 -7.48 -2.82 14.36
C ILE A 65 -6.70 -3.59 13.29
N PHE A 66 -6.36 -2.93 12.18
CA PHE A 66 -5.62 -3.53 11.09
C PHE A 66 -4.26 -4.05 11.56
N ARG A 67 -3.49 -3.25 12.30
CA ARG A 67 -2.19 -3.66 12.86
C ARG A 67 -2.30 -4.83 13.82
N SER A 68 -3.41 -4.92 14.56
CA SER A 68 -3.64 -5.99 15.53
C SER A 68 -4.18 -7.27 14.90
N TYR A 69 -4.55 -7.25 13.61
CA TYR A 69 -5.21 -8.37 12.96
C TYR A 69 -4.21 -9.43 12.49
N HIS A 70 -4.30 -10.64 13.06
CA HIS A 70 -3.38 -11.75 12.76
C HIS A 70 -3.24 -12.08 11.25
N LYS A 71 -4.30 -11.92 10.46
CA LYS A 71 -4.24 -12.16 9.00
C LYS A 71 -3.38 -11.13 8.26
N VAL A 72 -3.22 -9.93 8.80
CA VAL A 72 -2.33 -8.89 8.23
C VAL A 72 -0.89 -9.35 8.34
N ALA A 73 -0.45 -9.78 9.53
CA ALA A 73 0.90 -10.32 9.73
C ALA A 73 1.19 -11.53 8.82
N HIS A 74 0.20 -12.43 8.64
CA HIS A 74 0.33 -13.55 7.71
C HIS A 74 0.53 -13.08 6.26
N ALA A 75 -0.32 -12.17 5.79
CA ALA A 75 -0.24 -11.63 4.43
C ALA A 75 1.09 -10.90 4.17
N GLU A 76 1.57 -10.12 5.15
CA GLU A 76 2.88 -9.48 5.08
C GLU A 76 4.02 -10.49 5.00
N GLY A 77 3.94 -11.58 5.78
CA GLY A 77 4.89 -12.69 5.73
C GLY A 77 4.97 -13.32 4.34
N GLU A 78 3.83 -13.63 3.71
CA GLU A 78 3.78 -14.19 2.36
C GLU A 78 4.38 -13.25 1.31
N ILE A 79 4.09 -11.95 1.39
CA ILE A 79 4.66 -10.93 0.49
C ILE A 79 6.18 -10.82 0.68
N ASN A 80 6.67 -10.90 1.92
CA ASN A 80 8.10 -10.85 2.21
C ASN A 80 8.85 -12.08 1.67
N ILE A 81 8.26 -13.27 1.78
CA ILE A 81 8.80 -14.49 1.17
C ILE A 81 8.90 -14.33 -0.34
N GLU A 82 7.87 -13.79 -0.98
CA GLU A 82 7.86 -13.58 -2.43
C GLU A 82 8.90 -12.53 -2.87
N ARG A 83 9.05 -11.43 -2.12
CA ARG A 83 10.12 -10.44 -2.36
C ARG A 83 11.51 -11.08 -2.23
N ALA A 84 11.71 -11.93 -1.22
CA ALA A 84 12.97 -12.65 -1.02
C ALA A 84 13.25 -13.63 -2.18
N ARG A 85 12.22 -14.31 -2.69
CA ARG A 85 12.32 -15.18 -3.89
C ARG A 85 12.76 -14.39 -5.11
N VAL A 86 12.12 -13.26 -5.40
CA VAL A 86 12.49 -12.38 -6.53
C VAL A 86 13.93 -11.89 -6.37
N GLN A 87 14.33 -11.47 -5.16
CA GLN A 87 15.71 -11.02 -4.91
C GLN A 87 16.73 -12.14 -5.15
N LYS A 88 16.43 -13.37 -4.73
CA LYS A 88 17.30 -14.53 -4.98
C LYS A 88 17.46 -14.80 -6.48
N GLU A 89 16.37 -14.77 -7.25
CA GLU A 89 16.41 -14.91 -8.70
C GLU A 89 17.21 -13.78 -9.36
N GLN A 90 17.07 -12.54 -8.89
CA GLN A 90 17.85 -11.40 -9.36
C GLN A 90 19.35 -11.60 -9.12
N ASN A 91 19.73 -12.13 -7.97
CA ASN A 91 21.13 -12.43 -7.66
C ASN A 91 21.70 -13.51 -8.59
N GLN A 92 20.93 -14.57 -8.88
CA GLN A 92 21.32 -15.61 -9.83
C GLN A 92 21.47 -15.05 -11.25
N GLN A 93 20.54 -14.20 -11.69
CA GLN A 93 20.63 -13.54 -13.00
C GLN A 93 21.82 -12.59 -13.10
N ALA A 94 22.22 -11.94 -11.99
CA ALA A 94 23.40 -11.10 -11.95
C ALA A 94 24.70 -11.90 -12.16
N VAL A 95 24.79 -13.14 -11.67
CA VAL A 95 25.93 -14.03 -11.93
C VAL A 95 26.06 -14.32 -13.44
N LYS A 96 24.94 -14.64 -14.11
CA LYS A 96 24.95 -14.87 -15.56
C LYS A 96 25.41 -13.63 -16.34
N LEU A 97 24.95 -12.44 -15.95
CA LEU A 97 25.39 -11.20 -16.61
C LEU A 97 26.89 -10.96 -16.43
N ARG A 98 27.44 -11.21 -15.24
CA ARG A 98 28.89 -11.13 -14.98
C ARG A 98 29.68 -12.12 -15.83
N ALA A 99 29.16 -13.32 -16.05
CA ALA A 99 29.79 -14.31 -16.93
C ALA A 99 29.81 -13.83 -18.40
N MET A 100 28.73 -13.21 -18.89
CA MET A 100 28.71 -12.60 -20.24
C MET A 100 29.70 -11.45 -20.34
N ASP A 101 29.80 -10.60 -19.31
CA ASP A 101 30.79 -9.53 -19.26
C ASP A 101 32.23 -10.07 -19.24
N GLN A 102 32.46 -11.24 -18.64
CA GLN A 102 33.76 -11.91 -18.64
C GLN A 102 34.15 -12.42 -20.03
N VAL A 103 33.24 -13.09 -20.73
CA VAL A 103 33.45 -13.54 -22.12
C VAL A 103 33.78 -12.35 -23.03
N LEU A 104 33.07 -11.24 -22.88
CA LEU A 104 33.35 -10.03 -23.66
C LEU A 104 34.76 -9.47 -23.40
N ARG A 105 35.22 -9.49 -22.14
CA ARG A 105 36.60 -9.09 -21.78
C ARG A 105 37.64 -10.03 -22.40
N GLU A 106 37.40 -11.32 -22.39
CA GLU A 106 38.32 -12.32 -22.97
C GLU A 106 38.44 -12.14 -24.49
N LEU A 107 37.32 -11.85 -25.18
CA LEU A 107 37.33 -11.50 -26.60
C LEU A 107 38.07 -10.19 -26.87
N GLU A 108 37.89 -9.18 -26.01
CA GLU A 108 38.63 -7.90 -26.09
C GLU A 108 40.15 -8.11 -25.96
N CYS A 109 40.60 -8.86 -24.95
CA CYS A 109 42.01 -9.18 -24.76
C CYS A 109 42.58 -9.98 -25.93
N SER A 110 41.81 -10.95 -26.46
CA SER A 110 42.21 -11.73 -27.63
C SER A 110 42.41 -10.84 -28.85
N LEU A 111 41.51 -9.88 -29.09
CA LEU A 111 41.62 -8.92 -30.20
C LEU A 111 42.80 -7.95 -30.06
N GLN A 112 43.14 -7.55 -28.83
CA GLN A 112 44.30 -6.68 -28.54
C GLN A 112 45.63 -7.39 -28.81
N GLY A 113 45.69 -8.71 -28.65
CA GLY A 113 46.88 -9.52 -28.94
C GLY A 113 47.11 -9.81 -30.43
N LEU A 114 46.20 -9.41 -31.32
CA LEU A 114 46.28 -9.69 -32.75
C LEU A 114 46.74 -8.47 -33.56
N ASN A 115 47.59 -8.73 -34.55
CA ASN A 115 47.97 -7.73 -35.55
C ASN A 115 46.81 -7.43 -36.51
N ASN A 116 46.84 -6.27 -37.18
CA ASN A 116 45.77 -5.82 -38.07
C ASN A 116 45.54 -6.70 -39.30
N SER A 117 46.52 -7.51 -39.69
CA SER A 117 46.44 -8.44 -40.84
C SER A 117 46.05 -9.87 -40.45
N ASP A 118 45.80 -10.16 -39.17
CA ASP A 118 45.44 -11.51 -38.73
C ASP A 118 44.02 -11.87 -39.19
N VAL A 119 43.89 -12.97 -39.95
CA VAL A 119 42.63 -13.43 -40.54
C VAL A 119 41.56 -13.73 -39.46
N ARG A 120 41.97 -14.13 -38.26
CA ARG A 120 41.04 -14.45 -37.15
C ARG A 120 40.37 -13.20 -36.56
N ARG A 121 40.92 -12.02 -36.81
CA ARG A 121 40.42 -10.77 -36.23
C ARG A 121 38.96 -10.51 -36.61
N GLN A 122 38.61 -10.71 -37.88
CA GLN A 122 37.25 -10.49 -38.38
C GLN A 122 36.23 -11.40 -37.68
N ASP A 123 36.58 -12.66 -37.46
CA ASP A 123 35.69 -13.63 -36.82
C ASP A 123 35.49 -13.31 -35.33
N LEU A 124 36.56 -12.93 -34.62
CA LEU A 124 36.48 -12.51 -33.22
C LEU A 124 35.70 -11.20 -33.04
N GLU A 125 35.84 -10.23 -33.96
CA GLU A 125 35.03 -9.00 -33.94
C GLU A 125 33.55 -9.31 -34.16
N ARG A 126 33.24 -10.23 -35.09
CA ARG A 126 31.86 -10.70 -35.31
C ARG A 126 31.30 -11.39 -34.07
N GLU A 127 32.07 -12.30 -33.46
CA GLU A 127 31.66 -13.00 -32.24
C GLU A 127 31.43 -12.01 -31.09
N LYS A 128 32.36 -11.06 -30.86
CA LYS A 128 32.20 -10.00 -29.86
C LYS A 128 30.90 -9.22 -30.08
N GLY A 129 30.59 -8.86 -31.32
CA GLY A 129 29.34 -8.19 -31.67
C GLY A 129 28.10 -9.02 -31.30
N VAL A 130 28.08 -10.30 -31.64
CA VAL A 130 26.99 -11.22 -31.27
C VAL A 130 26.82 -11.31 -29.76
N ARG A 131 27.91 -11.58 -29.02
CA ARG A 131 27.88 -11.70 -27.55
C ARG A 131 27.45 -10.41 -26.87
N PHE A 132 27.84 -9.26 -27.42
CA PHE A 132 27.43 -7.96 -26.91
C PHE A 132 25.92 -7.75 -27.07
N HIS A 133 25.36 -8.05 -28.24
CA HIS A 133 23.92 -7.95 -28.48
C HIS A 133 23.11 -8.94 -27.63
N GLU A 134 23.59 -10.17 -27.44
CA GLU A 134 22.99 -11.14 -26.51
C GLU A 134 22.95 -10.59 -25.08
N ARG A 135 24.06 -10.02 -24.63
CA ARG A 135 24.20 -9.43 -23.29
C ARG A 135 23.25 -8.26 -23.08
N GLU A 136 23.16 -7.35 -24.04
CA GLU A 136 22.23 -6.20 -23.95
C GLU A 136 20.76 -6.62 -24.01
N ARG A 137 20.42 -7.61 -24.86
CA ARG A 137 19.09 -8.20 -24.87
C ARG A 137 18.74 -8.80 -23.51
N TRP A 138 19.65 -9.57 -22.92
CA TRP A 138 19.46 -10.20 -21.63
C TRP A 138 19.28 -9.18 -20.50
N LYS A 139 20.11 -8.12 -20.50
CA LYS A 139 20.02 -7.00 -19.55
C LYS A 139 18.64 -6.33 -19.61
N ARG A 140 18.13 -6.05 -20.81
CA ARG A 140 16.81 -5.43 -21.00
C ARG A 140 15.68 -6.35 -20.53
N GLN A 141 15.71 -7.62 -20.91
CA GLN A 141 14.71 -8.62 -20.49
C GLN A 141 14.64 -8.73 -18.97
N ARG A 142 15.79 -8.78 -18.30
CA ARG A 142 15.89 -8.78 -16.84
C ARG A 142 15.23 -7.55 -16.20
N ALA A 143 15.50 -6.36 -16.73
CA ALA A 143 14.92 -5.13 -16.20
C ALA A 143 13.38 -5.11 -16.35
N VAL A 144 12.88 -5.56 -17.49
CA VAL A 144 11.43 -5.68 -17.74
C VAL A 144 10.80 -6.71 -16.81
N ALA A 145 11.42 -7.89 -16.67
CA ALA A 145 10.93 -8.94 -15.78
C ALA A 145 10.89 -8.48 -14.31
N LEU A 146 11.95 -7.83 -13.82
CA LEU A 146 11.98 -7.30 -12.46
C LEU A 146 10.87 -6.27 -12.22
N LYS A 147 10.68 -5.33 -13.16
CA LYS A 147 9.60 -4.35 -13.09
C LYS A 147 8.23 -5.02 -13.06
N ALA A 148 8.02 -6.05 -13.89
CA ALA A 148 6.78 -6.82 -13.91
C ALA A 148 6.53 -7.57 -12.60
N SER A 149 7.57 -8.22 -12.03
CA SER A 149 7.48 -8.90 -10.73
C SER A 149 7.12 -7.93 -9.60
N HIS A 150 7.74 -6.76 -9.54
CA HIS A 150 7.39 -5.74 -8.54
C HIS A 150 5.95 -5.22 -8.71
N ALA A 151 5.52 -4.98 -9.94
CA ALA A 151 4.16 -4.54 -10.22
C ALA A 151 3.13 -5.61 -9.80
N ASP A 152 3.40 -6.87 -10.07
CA ASP A 152 2.55 -8.00 -9.69
C ASP A 152 2.47 -8.17 -8.16
N ILE A 153 3.61 -8.14 -7.46
CA ILE A 153 3.66 -8.18 -5.99
C ILE A 153 2.84 -7.03 -5.39
N ASN A 154 3.00 -5.82 -5.91
CA ASN A 154 2.27 -4.66 -5.41
C ASN A 154 0.76 -4.78 -5.65
N ARG A 155 0.32 -5.28 -6.82
CA ARG A 155 -1.10 -5.53 -7.08
C ARG A 155 -1.68 -6.56 -6.12
N ARG A 156 -0.97 -7.68 -5.91
CA ARG A 156 -1.38 -8.73 -4.96
C ARG A 156 -1.45 -8.21 -3.54
N MET A 157 -0.48 -7.38 -3.14
CA MET A 157 -0.48 -6.70 -1.84
C MET A 157 -1.73 -5.85 -1.68
N VAL A 158 -2.00 -4.91 -2.60
CA VAL A 158 -3.18 -4.02 -2.53
C VAL A 158 -4.48 -4.82 -2.46
N ALA A 159 -4.68 -5.79 -3.37
CA ALA A 159 -5.89 -6.62 -3.37
C ALA A 159 -6.07 -7.39 -2.06
N ARG A 160 -4.98 -7.89 -1.47
CA ARG A 160 -5.04 -8.58 -0.17
C ARG A 160 -5.39 -7.62 0.96
N MET A 161 -4.84 -6.41 0.96
CA MET A 161 -5.17 -5.39 1.97
C MET A 161 -6.64 -4.95 1.88
N GLU A 162 -7.18 -4.79 0.67
CA GLU A 162 -8.60 -4.47 0.44
C GLU A 162 -9.54 -5.52 1.02
N VAL A 163 -9.25 -6.81 0.81
CA VAL A 163 -10.03 -7.91 1.39
C VAL A 163 -10.00 -7.86 2.92
N LEU A 164 -8.82 -7.64 3.52
CA LEU A 164 -8.69 -7.56 4.98
C LEU A 164 -9.41 -6.34 5.58
N LEU A 165 -9.37 -5.20 4.89
CA LEU A 165 -10.12 -4.00 5.28
C LEU A 165 -11.63 -4.26 5.22
N GLU A 166 -12.11 -4.97 4.20
CA GLU A 166 -13.54 -5.29 4.07
C GLU A 166 -14.01 -6.26 5.16
N GLU A 167 -13.18 -7.24 5.55
CA GLU A 167 -13.45 -8.10 6.71
C GLU A 167 -13.59 -7.27 8.00
N ILE A 168 -12.69 -6.30 8.22
CA ILE A 168 -12.76 -5.40 9.39
C ILE A 168 -14.02 -4.54 9.34
N ARG A 169 -14.33 -3.92 8.20
CA ARG A 169 -15.52 -3.07 8.03
C ARG A 169 -16.81 -3.86 8.27
N SER A 170 -16.87 -5.09 7.77
CA SER A 170 -18.01 -5.99 8.00
C SER A 170 -18.20 -6.29 9.48
N LEU A 171 -17.11 -6.57 10.20
CA LEU A 171 -17.15 -6.84 11.64
C LEU A 171 -17.55 -5.58 12.45
N VAL A 172 -17.01 -4.42 12.09
CA VAL A 172 -17.36 -3.13 12.69
C VAL A 172 -18.85 -2.85 12.52
N ARG A 173 -19.38 -3.00 11.29
CA ARG A 173 -20.80 -2.82 11.00
C ARG A 173 -21.66 -3.73 11.86
N LEU A 174 -21.38 -5.04 11.83
CA LEU A 174 -22.13 -6.04 12.59
C LEU A 174 -22.16 -5.70 14.08
N GLU A 175 -21.05 -5.21 14.62
CA GLU A 175 -21.01 -4.85 16.04
C GLU A 175 -21.63 -3.52 16.41
N ALA A 176 -21.56 -2.55 15.52
CA ALA A 176 -22.28 -1.30 15.69
C ALA A 176 -23.79 -1.55 15.73
N GLU A 177 -24.30 -2.35 14.80
CA GLU A 177 -25.71 -2.77 14.74
C GLU A 177 -26.13 -3.50 16.02
N ARG A 178 -25.35 -4.49 16.48
CA ARG A 178 -25.64 -5.24 17.71
C ARG A 178 -25.63 -4.36 18.96
N MET A 179 -24.82 -3.31 18.99
CA MET A 179 -24.75 -2.35 20.10
C MET A 179 -25.76 -1.20 19.98
N GLY A 180 -26.50 -1.12 18.86
CA GLY A 180 -27.50 -0.10 18.58
C GLY A 180 -26.90 1.28 18.33
N PHE A 181 -25.75 1.35 17.64
CA PHE A 181 -25.20 2.60 17.11
C PHE A 181 -25.74 2.86 15.71
N ASP A 182 -26.06 4.12 15.44
CA ASP A 182 -26.55 4.59 14.14
C ASP A 182 -25.39 5.06 13.24
N LEU A 183 -24.33 5.59 13.84
CA LEU A 183 -23.15 6.13 13.14
C LEU A 183 -21.86 5.58 13.75
N VAL A 184 -20.89 5.27 12.89
CA VAL A 184 -19.53 4.90 13.29
C VAL A 184 -18.54 5.71 12.48
N PHE A 185 -17.59 6.36 13.16
CA PHE A 185 -16.55 7.15 12.52
C PHE A 185 -15.16 6.53 12.74
N ASP A 186 -14.40 6.39 11.67
CA ASP A 186 -12.98 6.02 11.73
C ASP A 186 -12.10 7.20 12.13
N ILE A 187 -11.56 7.21 13.35
CA ILE A 187 -10.86 8.38 13.90
C ILE A 187 -9.55 8.73 13.18
N GLU A 188 -8.91 7.74 12.55
CA GLU A 188 -7.67 7.93 11.79
C GLU A 188 -7.90 7.94 10.28
N GLY A 189 -9.16 7.81 9.83
CA GLY A 189 -9.47 7.85 8.42
C GLY A 189 -9.16 9.23 7.85
N THR A 190 -8.07 9.37 7.10
CA THR A 190 -7.82 10.56 6.30
C THR A 190 -8.47 10.36 4.94
N GLY A 191 -9.29 11.33 4.51
CA GLY A 191 -9.75 11.37 3.12
C GLY A 191 -8.57 11.51 2.14
N SER A 192 -8.85 11.43 0.84
CA SER A 192 -7.84 11.64 -0.22
C SER A 192 -7.11 13.00 -0.11
N SER A 193 -7.75 13.99 0.52
CA SER A 193 -7.19 15.33 0.78
C SER A 193 -6.28 15.40 2.01
N GLN A 194 -6.04 14.30 2.73
CA GLN A 194 -5.33 14.27 4.03
C GLN A 194 -5.97 15.14 5.12
N VAL A 195 -7.21 15.59 4.90
CA VAL A 195 -7.97 16.38 5.89
C VAL A 195 -8.73 15.40 6.80
N PRO A 196 -8.64 15.56 8.14
CA PRO A 196 -9.47 14.80 9.07
C PRO A 196 -10.95 15.10 8.84
N PHE A 197 -11.77 14.07 8.63
CA PHE A 197 -13.21 14.27 8.43
C PHE A 197 -13.97 14.41 9.76
N LEU A 198 -13.40 13.94 10.87
CA LEU A 198 -13.95 14.07 12.22
C LEU A 198 -12.94 14.78 13.12
N LEU A 199 -13.34 15.95 13.64
CA LEU A 199 -12.50 16.73 14.57
C LEU A 199 -12.87 16.52 16.03
N PHE A 200 -14.17 16.35 16.32
CA PHE A 200 -14.67 16.21 17.68
C PHE A 200 -16.02 15.49 17.70
N ALA A 201 -16.19 14.61 18.68
CA ALA A 201 -17.48 14.01 19.02
C ALA A 201 -17.61 13.91 20.54
N ARG A 202 -18.68 14.48 21.11
CA ARG A 202 -18.86 14.60 22.58
C ARG A 202 -19.18 13.26 23.26
N ASP A 203 -20.11 12.50 22.68
CA ASP A 203 -20.67 11.28 23.28
C ASP A 203 -20.37 10.02 22.44
N ALA A 204 -19.29 10.03 21.66
CA ALA A 204 -18.94 8.88 20.83
C ALA A 204 -18.29 7.77 21.66
N HIS A 205 -18.84 6.57 21.57
CA HIS A 205 -18.28 5.40 22.24
C HIS A 205 -17.21 4.73 21.37
N ASP A 206 -16.01 4.54 21.90
CA ASP A 206 -14.95 3.82 21.21
C ASP A 206 -15.20 2.30 21.23
N ILE A 207 -15.41 1.72 20.05
CA ILE A 207 -15.63 0.27 19.88
C ILE A 207 -14.34 -0.48 19.50
N THR A 208 -13.21 0.21 19.30
CA THR A 208 -11.93 -0.38 18.86
C THR A 208 -11.49 -1.58 19.70
N PRO A 209 -11.43 -1.51 21.05
CA PRO A 209 -10.95 -2.64 21.86
C PRO A 209 -11.81 -3.89 21.70
N ARG A 210 -13.11 -3.67 21.47
CA ARG A 210 -14.09 -4.75 21.30
C ARG A 210 -13.92 -5.46 19.96
N ILE A 211 -13.64 -4.71 18.89
CA ILE A 211 -13.36 -5.28 17.57
C ILE A 211 -12.04 -6.06 17.60
N ILE A 212 -10.99 -5.50 18.22
CA ILE A 212 -9.70 -6.19 18.39
C ILE A 212 -9.89 -7.53 19.12
N LYS A 213 -10.65 -7.52 20.22
CA LYS A 213 -10.95 -8.75 20.97
C LYS A 213 -11.64 -9.80 20.09
N LYS A 214 -12.64 -9.40 19.30
CA LYS A 214 -13.34 -10.32 18.39
C LYS A 214 -12.46 -10.88 17.28
N LEU A 215 -11.55 -10.08 16.73
CA LEU A 215 -10.58 -10.57 15.74
C LEU A 215 -9.53 -11.51 16.34
N ALA A 216 -9.25 -11.37 17.64
CA ALA A 216 -8.38 -12.31 18.35
C ALA A 216 -9.08 -13.66 18.59
N GLU A 217 -10.40 -13.66 18.81
CA GLU A 217 -11.21 -14.88 18.95
C GLU A 217 -11.26 -15.71 17.66
N SER A 218 -11.14 -15.07 16.48
CA SER A 218 -11.07 -15.76 15.18
C SER A 218 -9.67 -16.27 14.83
N ALA A 219 -8.66 -16.00 15.65
CA ALA A 219 -7.31 -16.48 15.43
C ALA A 219 -7.22 -18.01 15.70
N PRO A 220 -6.47 -18.77 14.89
CA PRO A 220 -6.24 -20.19 15.17
C PRO A 220 -5.55 -20.34 16.54
N GLN A 221 -6.01 -21.31 17.34
CA GLN A 221 -5.43 -21.64 18.65
C GLN A 221 -3.98 -22.08 18.45
N GLY A 222 -3.04 -21.15 18.65
CA GLY A 222 -1.62 -21.33 18.36
C GLY A 222 -0.91 -20.08 17.83
N ALA A 223 -1.66 -19.07 17.35
CA ALA A 223 -1.11 -17.78 16.90
C ALA A 223 -0.84 -16.77 18.04
N GLN A 224 -1.14 -17.13 19.28
CA GLN A 224 -0.83 -16.35 20.49
C GLN A 224 0.45 -16.89 21.14
N ARG A 225 1.62 -16.62 20.55
CA ARG A 225 2.92 -16.80 21.21
C ARG A 225 3.89 -15.72 20.77
#